data_AF-A0A317UUE2-F1
#
_entry.id   AF-A0A317UUE2-F1
#
_cell.length_a   1.000
_cell.length_b   1.000
_cell.length_c   1.000
_cell.angle_alpha   90.00
_cell.angle_beta   90.00
_cell.angle_gamma   90.00
#
_symmetry.space_group_name_H-M   'P 1'
#
loop_
_entity.id
_entity.type
_entity.pdbx_description
1 polymer ?
#
loop_
_entity_poly.entity_id
_entity_poly.type
_entity_poly.pdbx_seq_one_letter_code
_entity_poly.pdbx_strand_id
1 'polypeptide(L)'
;MVQATVFGLLGLAVSALGTYAPYYANLTWEPARTLSNWSNLTVETRTGTFIGMLNDTYPDVRQFLRVPYAKPPVGDLRWLPPQRLDNSSRKYDSTFYGPACPQYVPSTSSFWNEYEPENLLLSIGETLNQGSTAWSTSEDCLSLAVWTPSYANATSKLPVALFVTGGGGITGGIEIPSQLPSAWVSRSQEHIVVTINYRVNIFGNPKSRALNDTSLTLMDVRAAVEWVHENIEAFGGDTDNIMLWGQSQGALLTHLYTLAWPEEPLAAKFGVISQGASATINPSTTTDVYEDFDIVAKGLGCNYGDDAEAELECMRGISWVQIEEYINRYNNSPSIAFTNYIPDERYIFSDESQRYLERKVARGPSIRSDAAREFPSENTTSVDVDEGVADCLAVTDSALRASIGLETYRYYWAGNFSNISPVPWLGAFHWTDLLMIFGTYILDVGEISQLEVDTSATMQDFLLAFLKSSSSVSETVGWPAYYGNQSNGGLILEFGNGTTVQNITGDWLDAGCYNSSIPFRIWG
;
A
#
# COMPACT_ATOMS: atom_id res chain seq x y z
N MET A 1 71.42 -49.39 -1.52
CA MET A 1 71.71 -49.36 -2.97
C MET A 1 70.56 -48.58 -3.61
N VAL A 2 70.87 -47.50 -4.35
CA VAL A 2 69.95 -46.57 -5.06
C VAL A 2 69.12 -45.66 -4.13
N GLN A 3 69.43 -44.37 -3.87
CA GLN A 3 69.59 -43.14 -4.70
C GLN A 3 68.32 -42.65 -5.41
N ALA A 4 67.73 -41.54 -4.92
CA ALA A 4 67.19 -40.38 -5.65
C ALA A 4 66.60 -39.38 -4.60
N THR A 5 67.25 -38.29 -4.16
CA THR A 5 67.40 -36.93 -4.78
C THR A 5 66.07 -36.39 -5.33
N VAL A 6 65.54 -35.20 -4.98
CA VAL A 6 66.13 -33.84 -5.12
C VAL A 6 65.43 -32.79 -4.21
N PHE A 7 66.25 -31.78 -3.86
CA PHE A 7 66.05 -30.48 -3.20
C PHE A 7 64.86 -29.58 -3.62
N GLY A 8 64.49 -28.64 -2.72
CA GLY A 8 63.96 -27.32 -3.10
C GLY A 8 63.37 -26.51 -1.93
N LEU A 9 64.15 -25.55 -1.39
CA LEU A 9 63.70 -24.52 -0.43
C LEU A 9 62.66 -23.58 -1.05
N LEU A 10 61.63 -23.19 -0.28
CA LEU A 10 61.13 -21.81 -0.26
C LEU A 10 60.50 -21.50 1.11
N GLY A 11 61.02 -20.46 1.75
CA GLY A 11 60.60 -20.00 3.08
C GLY A 11 59.23 -19.34 3.07
N LEU A 12 58.57 -19.38 4.23
CA LEU A 12 57.44 -18.51 4.54
C LEU A 12 57.81 -17.67 5.76
N ALA A 13 57.76 -16.36 5.54
CA ALA A 13 57.97 -15.33 6.53
C ALA A 13 56.97 -15.47 7.68
N VAL A 14 57.46 -15.31 8.92
CA VAL A 14 56.63 -15.09 10.09
C VAL A 14 56.11 -13.65 10.01
N SER A 15 54.89 -13.48 9.49
CA SER A 15 54.14 -12.24 9.68
C SER A 15 53.59 -12.21 11.10
N ALA A 16 53.87 -11.12 11.82
CA ALA A 16 53.38 -10.86 13.16
C ALA A 16 51.84 -10.93 13.18
N LEU A 17 51.29 -11.83 14.00
CA LEU A 17 49.88 -11.83 14.35
C LEU A 17 49.61 -10.57 15.16
N GLY A 18 49.06 -9.54 14.51
CA GLY A 18 48.44 -8.42 15.19
C GLY A 18 47.32 -8.95 16.08
N THR A 19 47.36 -8.61 17.36
CA THR A 19 46.25 -8.85 18.28
C THR A 19 45.09 -7.96 17.86
N TYR A 20 44.14 -8.50 17.10
CA TYR A 20 42.86 -7.83 16.91
C TYR A 20 42.16 -7.72 18.26
N ALA A 21 41.76 -6.51 18.65
CA ALA A 21 40.91 -6.33 19.80
C ALA A 21 39.60 -7.11 19.56
N PRO A 22 39.09 -7.87 20.56
CA PRO A 22 37.83 -8.58 20.39
C PRO A 22 36.73 -7.57 20.02
N TYR A 23 35.91 -7.94 19.05
CA TYR A 23 34.74 -7.19 18.52
C TYR A 23 33.82 -6.60 19.63
N TYR A 24 33.90 -7.12 20.85
CA TYR A 24 33.13 -6.69 22.01
C TYR A 24 33.72 -5.51 22.80
N ALA A 25 34.91 -5.00 22.45
CA ALA A 25 35.57 -3.94 23.22
C ALA A 25 34.82 -2.58 23.18
N ASN A 26 33.83 -2.42 22.30
CA ASN A 26 33.06 -1.19 22.11
C ASN A 26 31.54 -1.35 22.40
N LEU A 27 31.12 -2.45 23.03
CA LEU A 27 29.74 -2.54 23.51
C LEU A 27 29.58 -1.66 24.75
N THR A 28 29.06 -0.45 24.57
CA THR A 28 28.53 0.35 25.67
C THR A 28 27.30 -0.39 26.22
N TRP A 29 27.40 -0.88 27.44
CA TRP A 29 26.27 -1.48 28.14
C TRP A 29 25.25 -0.39 28.44
N GLU A 30 24.16 -0.34 27.67
CA GLU A 30 23.01 0.48 28.05
C GLU A 30 22.33 -0.14 29.28
N PRO A 31 22.01 0.65 30.31
CA PRO A 31 21.28 0.14 31.45
C PRO A 31 19.92 -0.41 31.01
N ALA A 32 19.46 -1.49 31.66
CA ALA A 32 18.12 -2.03 31.43
C ALA A 32 17.07 -0.91 31.54
N ARG A 33 16.31 -0.70 30.47
CA ARG A 33 15.23 0.30 30.41
C ARG A 33 14.31 0.12 31.62
N THR A 34 14.09 1.16 32.41
CA THR A 34 13.25 1.08 33.61
C THR A 34 11.80 0.71 33.27
N LEU A 35 11.19 -0.16 34.06
CA LEU A 35 9.81 -0.67 33.86
C LEU A 35 8.73 0.43 33.85
N SER A 36 9.05 1.67 34.24
CA SER A 36 8.14 2.82 34.20
C SER A 36 7.74 3.24 32.77
N ASN A 37 8.57 2.96 31.76
CA ASN A 37 8.24 3.27 30.36
C ASN A 37 7.28 2.26 29.71
N TRP A 38 7.08 1.09 30.33
CA TRP A 38 6.26 0.01 29.77
C TRP A 38 4.75 0.22 29.95
N SER A 39 4.34 1.05 30.92
CA SER A 39 2.91 1.37 31.12
C SER A 39 2.30 2.10 29.92
N ASN A 40 3.12 2.81 29.15
CA ASN A 40 2.69 3.53 27.95
C ASN A 40 2.79 2.68 26.66
N LEU A 41 3.33 1.46 26.75
CA LEU A 41 3.41 0.50 25.64
C LEU A 41 2.29 -0.54 25.69
N THR A 42 1.39 -0.43 26.66
CA THR A 42 0.21 -1.29 26.77
C THR A 42 -1.03 -0.47 26.43
N VAL A 43 -1.78 -0.88 25.40
CA VAL A 43 -3.03 -0.23 24.99
C VAL A 43 -4.17 -1.22 25.13
N GLU A 44 -5.18 -0.86 25.91
CA GLU A 44 -6.40 -1.65 26.10
C GLU A 44 -7.49 -1.14 25.17
N THR A 45 -8.11 -2.04 24.40
CA THR A 45 -9.22 -1.75 23.49
C THR A 45 -10.39 -2.69 23.75
N ARG A 46 -11.48 -2.57 22.96
CA ARG A 46 -12.61 -3.49 23.02
C ARG A 46 -12.22 -4.94 22.68
N THR A 47 -11.25 -5.11 21.77
CA THR A 47 -10.92 -6.39 21.14
C THR A 47 -9.68 -7.07 21.72
N GLY A 48 -8.98 -6.40 22.65
CA GLY A 48 -7.84 -6.97 23.35
C GLY A 48 -6.95 -5.93 24.02
N THR A 49 -5.87 -6.41 24.61
CA THR A 49 -4.78 -5.59 25.13
C THR A 49 -3.54 -5.79 24.27
N PHE A 50 -3.01 -4.72 23.68
CA PHE A 50 -1.86 -4.77 22.78
C PHE A 50 -0.60 -4.27 23.48
N ILE A 51 0.46 -5.05 23.42
CA ILE A 51 1.77 -4.72 23.97
C ILE A 51 2.66 -4.33 22.80
N GLY A 52 2.93 -3.04 22.65
CA GLY A 52 3.78 -2.49 21.61
C GLY A 52 5.23 -2.31 22.07
N MET A 53 6.00 -1.63 21.21
CA MET A 53 7.40 -1.29 21.45
C MET A 53 7.68 0.18 21.11
N LEU A 54 8.82 0.70 21.57
CA LEU A 54 9.39 1.90 20.97
C LEU A 54 10.21 1.49 19.75
N ASN A 55 10.18 2.30 18.71
CA ASN A 55 11.11 2.13 17.61
C ASN A 55 12.54 2.47 18.10
N ASP A 56 13.53 1.64 17.81
CA ASP A 56 14.90 1.88 18.30
C ASP A 56 15.60 3.03 17.56
N THR A 57 15.29 3.24 16.28
CA THR A 57 15.80 4.36 15.47
C THR A 57 15.06 5.67 15.79
N TYR A 58 13.76 5.57 16.08
CA TYR A 58 12.83 6.66 16.35
C TYR A 58 12.20 6.49 17.74
N PRO A 59 12.95 6.71 18.84
CA PRO A 59 12.53 6.36 20.20
C PRO A 59 11.33 7.17 20.72
N ASP A 60 10.93 8.19 19.98
CA ASP A 60 9.73 9.00 20.19
C ASP A 60 8.48 8.44 19.47
N VAL A 61 8.58 7.26 18.85
CA VAL A 61 7.48 6.56 18.18
C VAL A 61 7.18 5.23 18.89
N ARG A 62 5.92 5.05 19.30
CA ARG A 62 5.38 3.75 19.71
C ARG A 62 4.85 3.00 18.50
N GLN A 63 5.11 1.71 18.48
CA GLN A 63 4.73 0.80 17.40
C GLN A 63 3.93 -0.37 17.97
N PHE A 64 2.80 -0.66 17.32
CA PHE A 64 1.99 -1.86 17.57
C PHE A 64 1.86 -2.57 16.22
N LEU A 65 2.73 -3.53 15.95
CA LEU A 65 3.00 -4.05 14.61
C LEU A 65 2.10 -5.23 14.20
N ARG A 66 1.30 -5.74 15.14
CA ARG A 66 0.33 -6.81 14.90
C ARG A 66 -0.90 -6.62 15.77
N VAL A 67 -1.94 -6.07 15.17
CA VAL A 67 -3.24 -5.85 15.81
C VAL A 67 -4.33 -6.48 14.95
N PRO A 68 -4.91 -7.65 15.30
CA PRO A 68 -6.00 -8.23 14.52
C PRO A 68 -7.21 -7.30 14.52
N TYR A 69 -7.81 -7.11 13.34
CA TYR A 69 -9.05 -6.33 13.20
C TYR A 69 -10.27 -7.19 12.87
N ALA A 70 -10.05 -8.43 12.40
CA ALA A 70 -11.08 -9.41 12.10
C ALA A 70 -10.68 -10.82 12.58
N LYS A 71 -11.63 -11.75 12.63
CA LYS A 71 -11.35 -13.17 12.87
C LYS A 71 -10.50 -13.72 11.72
N PRO A 72 -9.58 -14.67 11.99
CA PRO A 72 -8.75 -15.26 10.95
C PRO A 72 -9.61 -15.89 9.85
N PRO A 73 -9.43 -15.54 8.57
CA PRO A 73 -10.24 -16.05 7.46
C PRO A 73 -9.79 -17.45 7.01
N VAL A 74 -9.68 -18.38 7.96
CA VAL A 74 -9.18 -19.76 7.77
C VAL A 74 -10.32 -20.78 7.90
N GLY A 75 -10.11 -21.98 7.34
CA GLY A 75 -11.08 -23.08 7.41
C GLY A 75 -12.43 -22.65 6.83
N ASP A 76 -13.51 -22.81 7.60
CA ASP A 76 -14.86 -22.44 7.16
C ASP A 76 -15.03 -20.93 6.89
N LEU A 77 -14.15 -20.09 7.45
CA LEU A 77 -14.14 -18.64 7.19
C LEU A 77 -13.39 -18.27 5.89
N ARG A 78 -12.69 -19.22 5.27
CA ARG A 78 -12.04 -18.98 3.98
C ARG A 78 -13.09 -18.60 2.94
N TRP A 79 -12.77 -17.51 2.23
CA TRP A 79 -13.63 -16.87 1.22
C TRP A 79 -15.00 -16.42 1.72
N LEU A 80 -15.14 -16.16 3.02
CA LEU A 80 -16.29 -15.44 3.56
C LEU A 80 -15.94 -13.98 3.86
N PRO A 81 -16.94 -13.09 3.95
CA PRO A 81 -16.76 -11.74 4.46
C PRO A 81 -16.06 -11.74 5.83
N PRO A 82 -15.16 -10.77 6.10
CA PRO A 82 -14.41 -10.71 7.34
C PRO A 82 -15.36 -10.62 8.54
N GLN A 83 -15.12 -11.46 9.54
CA GLN A 83 -15.97 -11.51 10.74
C GLN A 83 -15.39 -10.63 11.83
N ARG A 84 -16.25 -9.86 12.49
CA ARG A 84 -15.83 -8.97 13.59
C ARG A 84 -15.26 -9.77 14.76
N LEU A 85 -14.26 -9.19 15.42
CA LEU A 85 -13.72 -9.73 16.66
C LEU A 85 -14.72 -9.59 17.82
N ASP A 86 -14.78 -10.63 18.64
CA ASP A 86 -15.52 -10.63 19.89
C ASP A 86 -14.83 -9.70 20.91
N ASN A 87 -15.60 -9.18 21.88
CA ASN A 87 -14.99 -8.46 23.02
C ASN A 87 -14.04 -9.41 23.75
N SER A 88 -12.84 -8.93 24.07
CA SER A 88 -11.81 -9.79 24.63
C SER A 88 -10.84 -9.00 25.50
N SER A 89 -10.35 -9.65 26.56
CA SER A 89 -9.23 -9.18 27.38
C SER A 89 -7.93 -9.91 27.04
N ARG A 90 -7.88 -10.58 25.87
CA ARG A 90 -6.69 -11.30 25.41
C ARG A 90 -5.55 -10.31 25.22
N LYS A 91 -4.37 -10.69 25.69
CA LYS A 91 -3.14 -9.96 25.45
C LYS A 91 -2.51 -10.40 24.13
N TYR A 92 -2.12 -9.43 23.32
CA TYR A 92 -1.42 -9.60 22.07
C TYR A 92 -0.04 -9.00 22.19
N ASP A 93 0.95 -9.78 21.79
CA ASP A 93 2.29 -9.26 21.55
C ASP A 93 2.30 -8.59 20.17
N SER A 94 2.47 -7.27 20.17
CA SER A 94 2.47 -6.41 19.00
C SER A 94 3.85 -5.77 18.79
N THR A 95 4.93 -6.38 19.29
CA THR A 95 6.32 -5.91 19.07
C THR A 95 6.95 -6.47 17.80
N PHE A 96 6.20 -7.19 16.97
CA PHE A 96 6.68 -7.75 15.71
C PHE A 96 5.53 -7.80 14.72
N TYR A 97 5.85 -7.77 13.42
CA TYR A 97 4.85 -7.82 12.36
C TYR A 97 4.14 -9.17 12.33
N GLY A 98 2.82 -9.14 12.07
CA GLY A 98 2.08 -10.33 11.69
C GLY A 98 2.41 -10.76 10.25
N PRO A 99 2.04 -11.99 9.86
CA PRO A 99 2.22 -12.42 8.48
C PRO A 99 1.37 -11.56 7.54
N ALA A 100 1.89 -11.26 6.35
CA ALA A 100 1.07 -10.71 5.27
C ALA A 100 0.10 -11.76 4.73
N CYS A 101 -0.90 -11.34 3.96
CA CYS A 101 -1.84 -12.28 3.35
C CYS A 101 -1.16 -13.14 2.28
N PRO A 102 -1.69 -14.35 1.98
CA PRO A 102 -1.09 -15.28 1.04
C PRO A 102 -0.81 -14.60 -0.31
N GLN A 103 0.43 -14.68 -0.75
CA GLN A 103 0.92 -14.10 -1.99
C GLN A 103 2.19 -14.84 -2.43
N TYR A 104 2.66 -14.57 -3.65
CA TYR A 104 3.87 -15.15 -4.23
C TYR A 104 4.86 -14.08 -4.68
N VAL A 105 6.14 -14.49 -4.76
CA VAL A 105 7.18 -13.74 -5.44
C VAL A 105 7.29 -14.25 -6.87
N PRO A 106 7.06 -13.43 -7.91
CA PRO A 106 7.11 -13.86 -9.30
C PRO A 106 8.46 -14.48 -9.68
N SER A 107 8.44 -15.44 -10.61
CA SER A 107 9.68 -16.07 -11.12
C SER A 107 10.41 -15.25 -12.20
N THR A 108 9.69 -14.36 -12.86
CA THR A 108 10.19 -13.55 -13.96
C THR A 108 10.67 -12.20 -13.47
N SER A 109 11.86 -11.78 -13.92
CA SER A 109 12.29 -10.40 -13.73
C SER A 109 11.30 -9.48 -14.43
N SER A 110 10.80 -8.50 -13.70
CA SER A 110 10.00 -7.38 -14.22
C SER A 110 10.67 -6.09 -13.78
N PHE A 111 10.26 -4.96 -14.35
CA PHE A 111 10.79 -3.67 -13.91
C PHE A 111 10.54 -3.45 -12.41
N TRP A 112 9.39 -3.91 -11.88
CA TRP A 112 9.05 -3.84 -10.45
C TRP A 112 10.13 -4.50 -9.59
N ASN A 113 10.58 -5.71 -9.93
CA ASN A 113 11.56 -6.41 -9.10
C ASN A 113 12.99 -5.92 -9.31
N GLU A 114 13.25 -5.19 -10.40
CA GLU A 114 14.57 -4.65 -10.74
C GLU A 114 14.78 -3.23 -10.16
N TYR A 115 13.74 -2.40 -10.19
CA TYR A 115 13.79 -0.97 -9.85
C TYR A 115 12.91 -0.59 -8.66
N GLU A 116 12.13 -1.51 -8.08
CA GLU A 116 11.37 -1.30 -6.83
C GLU A 116 11.67 -2.33 -5.74
N PRO A 117 12.94 -2.63 -5.44
CA PRO A 117 13.27 -3.66 -4.46
C PRO A 117 12.68 -3.36 -3.07
N GLU A 118 12.55 -2.09 -2.71
CA GLU A 118 12.06 -1.65 -1.40
C GLU A 118 10.53 -1.63 -1.28
N ASN A 119 9.83 -1.76 -2.41
CA ASN A 119 8.38 -1.86 -2.48
C ASN A 119 7.90 -3.33 -2.37
N LEU A 120 8.85 -4.28 -2.31
CA LEU A 120 8.57 -5.70 -2.23
C LEU A 120 8.62 -6.21 -0.79
N LEU A 121 7.63 -7.05 -0.45
CA LEU A 121 7.65 -7.81 0.79
C LEU A 121 8.49 -9.07 0.60
N LEU A 122 9.71 -9.06 1.15
CA LEU A 122 10.67 -10.17 1.06
C LEU A 122 11.10 -10.64 2.44
N SER A 123 11.14 -11.95 2.63
CA SER A 123 11.62 -12.57 3.85
C SER A 123 13.13 -12.83 3.79
N ILE A 124 13.76 -13.03 4.96
CA ILE A 124 15.18 -13.38 5.03
C ILE A 124 15.44 -14.68 4.26
N GLY A 125 16.30 -14.58 3.24
CA GLY A 125 16.69 -15.71 2.38
C GLY A 125 15.89 -15.85 1.09
N GLU A 126 14.88 -14.99 0.87
CA GLU A 126 14.14 -14.92 -0.39
C GLU A 126 14.87 -14.07 -1.43
N THR A 127 14.67 -14.35 -2.72
CA THR A 127 15.21 -13.56 -3.83
C THR A 127 14.10 -12.78 -4.54
N LEU A 128 14.45 -11.66 -5.17
CA LEU A 128 13.52 -10.77 -5.88
C LEU A 128 12.69 -11.45 -6.99
N ASN A 129 13.13 -12.61 -7.46
CA ASN A 129 12.52 -13.38 -8.53
C ASN A 129 12.37 -14.88 -8.17
N GLN A 130 12.15 -15.18 -6.89
CA GLN A 130 12.20 -16.55 -6.36
C GLN A 130 11.25 -17.53 -7.08
N GLY A 131 10.13 -17.04 -7.60
CA GLY A 131 9.18 -17.91 -8.27
C GLY A 131 8.50 -18.89 -7.34
N SER A 132 8.24 -18.48 -6.10
CA SER A 132 7.50 -19.28 -5.12
C SER A 132 6.62 -18.40 -4.26
N THR A 133 5.76 -19.06 -3.52
CA THR A 133 5.03 -18.51 -2.38
C THR A 133 5.98 -17.76 -1.46
N ALA A 134 5.55 -16.60 -0.96
CA ALA A 134 6.29 -15.84 0.04
C ALA A 134 6.05 -16.47 1.42
N TRP A 135 7.12 -16.96 2.05
CA TRP A 135 7.01 -17.79 3.26
C TRP A 135 6.69 -17.02 4.55
N SER A 136 6.75 -15.69 4.51
CA SER A 136 6.27 -14.78 5.57
C SER A 136 4.77 -14.56 5.56
N THR A 137 4.03 -15.25 4.69
CA THR A 137 2.58 -15.03 4.51
C THR A 137 1.74 -16.12 5.16
N SER A 138 0.48 -15.81 5.46
CA SER A 138 -0.48 -16.73 6.06
C SER A 138 -1.90 -16.27 5.81
N GLU A 139 -2.87 -17.18 5.83
CA GLU A 139 -4.28 -16.79 5.81
C GLU A 139 -4.73 -16.08 7.10
N ASP A 140 -4.08 -16.32 8.25
CA ASP A 140 -4.27 -15.53 9.46
C ASP A 140 -3.52 -14.19 9.37
N CYS A 141 -3.93 -13.35 8.43
CA CYS A 141 -3.25 -12.10 8.09
C CYS A 141 -4.03 -10.81 8.40
N LEU A 142 -5.33 -10.89 8.69
CA LEU A 142 -6.23 -9.72 8.87
C LEU A 142 -5.90 -8.92 10.14
N SER A 143 -4.79 -8.19 10.05
CA SER A 143 -4.20 -7.37 11.09
C SER A 143 -3.76 -6.02 10.53
N LEU A 144 -3.60 -5.07 11.43
CA LEU A 144 -3.07 -3.74 11.16
C LEU A 144 -1.90 -3.44 12.08
N ALA A 145 -1.13 -2.43 11.71
CA ALA A 145 -0.10 -1.84 12.54
C ALA A 145 -0.40 -0.36 12.82
N VAL A 146 0.00 0.10 14.01
CA VAL A 146 -0.20 1.49 14.46
C VAL A 146 1.13 2.09 14.85
N TRP A 147 1.46 3.26 14.27
CA TRP A 147 2.58 4.11 14.65
C TRP A 147 2.03 5.40 15.24
N THR A 148 2.39 5.69 16.49
CA THR A 148 1.88 6.85 17.22
C THR A 148 2.98 7.51 18.03
N PRO A 149 2.94 8.84 18.22
CA PRO A 149 3.88 9.54 19.08
C PRO A 149 3.92 8.95 20.49
N SER A 150 5.10 8.94 21.09
CA SER A 150 5.35 8.34 22.40
C SER A 150 4.60 9.04 23.53
N TYR A 151 4.31 10.33 23.39
CA TYR A 151 3.52 11.08 24.38
C TYR A 151 2.01 10.83 24.26
N ALA A 152 1.55 10.27 23.15
CA ALA A 152 0.12 10.18 22.85
C ALA A 152 -0.60 9.24 23.83
N ASN A 153 -1.79 9.64 24.23
CA ASN A 153 -2.68 8.86 25.10
C ASN A 153 -4.12 9.07 24.64
N ALA A 154 -5.08 8.42 25.30
CA ALA A 154 -6.48 8.43 24.85
C ALA A 154 -7.14 9.82 24.73
N THR A 155 -6.54 10.87 25.31
CA THR A 155 -7.05 12.25 25.21
C THR A 155 -6.34 13.11 24.17
N SER A 156 -5.34 12.57 23.46
CA SER A 156 -4.50 13.33 22.53
C SER A 156 -5.22 13.80 21.26
N LYS A 157 -6.23 13.06 20.78
CA LYS A 157 -7.03 13.40 19.59
C LYS A 157 -6.19 13.77 18.35
N LEU A 158 -5.20 12.93 18.04
CA LEU A 158 -4.36 13.08 16.86
C LEU A 158 -5.11 12.62 15.59
N PRO A 159 -4.98 13.31 14.45
CA PRO A 159 -5.57 12.84 13.20
C PRO A 159 -4.90 11.52 12.76
N VAL A 160 -5.67 10.67 12.07
CA VAL A 160 -5.28 9.29 11.76
C VAL A 160 -5.19 9.09 10.24
N ALA A 161 -3.99 8.79 9.73
CA ALA A 161 -3.76 8.38 8.36
C ALA A 161 -3.85 6.85 8.26
N LEU A 162 -4.97 6.33 7.77
CA LEU A 162 -5.21 4.91 7.55
C LEU A 162 -4.86 4.54 6.10
N PHE A 163 -3.71 3.91 5.93
CA PHE A 163 -3.10 3.58 4.65
C PHE A 163 -3.43 2.15 4.18
N VAL A 164 -3.82 2.04 2.90
CA VAL A 164 -4.04 0.79 2.17
C VAL A 164 -2.97 0.64 1.10
N THR A 165 -2.19 -0.43 1.19
CA THR A 165 -1.05 -0.66 0.29
C THR A 165 -1.50 -1.00 -1.14
N GLY A 166 -0.66 -0.63 -2.11
CA GLY A 166 -0.74 -1.11 -3.49
C GLY A 166 -0.32 -2.57 -3.64
N GLY A 167 0.14 -2.94 -4.85
CA GLY A 167 0.58 -4.31 -5.17
C GLY A 167 -0.33 -5.03 -6.18
N GLY A 168 -1.10 -4.28 -6.96
CA GLY A 168 -1.94 -4.81 -8.05
C GLY A 168 -3.05 -5.79 -7.60
N GLY A 169 -3.32 -5.89 -6.30
CA GLY A 169 -4.24 -6.88 -5.75
C GLY A 169 -3.66 -8.30 -5.71
N ILE A 170 -2.35 -8.46 -5.87
CA ILE A 170 -1.64 -9.74 -5.87
C ILE A 170 -0.68 -9.81 -4.69
N THR A 171 0.00 -8.71 -4.40
CA THR A 171 0.96 -8.58 -3.30
C THR A 171 0.63 -7.37 -2.43
N GLY A 172 1.32 -7.25 -1.31
CA GLY A 172 1.15 -6.12 -0.39
C GLY A 172 1.28 -6.53 1.07
N GLY A 173 1.29 -5.55 1.96
CA GLY A 173 1.25 -5.78 3.40
C GLY A 173 1.86 -4.66 4.21
N ILE A 174 1.87 -4.84 5.53
CA ILE A 174 2.32 -3.82 6.47
C ILE A 174 3.84 -3.55 6.39
N GLU A 175 4.65 -4.60 6.27
CA GLU A 175 6.12 -4.53 6.39
C GLU A 175 6.81 -4.24 5.04
N ILE A 176 6.22 -3.38 4.21
CA ILE A 176 6.90 -2.92 2.99
C ILE A 176 7.90 -1.84 3.40
N PRO A 177 9.22 -2.03 3.21
CA PRO A 177 10.26 -1.12 3.72
C PRO A 177 10.04 0.33 3.36
N SER A 178 9.65 0.57 2.10
CA SER A 178 9.44 1.89 1.56
C SER A 178 8.17 2.58 2.10
N GLN A 179 7.27 1.85 2.74
CA GLN A 179 5.97 2.32 3.27
C GLN A 179 5.95 2.50 4.78
N LEU A 180 7.10 2.38 5.45
CA LEU A 180 7.18 2.45 6.91
C LEU A 180 7.13 3.90 7.42
N PRO A 181 6.13 4.28 8.23
CA PRO A 181 5.87 5.69 8.57
C PRO A 181 6.67 6.24 9.74
N SER A 182 7.66 5.49 10.25
CA SER A 182 8.33 5.85 11.51
C SER A 182 9.05 7.20 11.43
N ALA A 183 9.67 7.48 10.28
CA ALA A 183 10.34 8.76 10.03
C ALA A 183 9.33 9.93 10.02
N TRP A 184 8.19 9.77 9.34
CA TRP A 184 7.16 10.80 9.27
C TRP A 184 6.50 11.08 10.64
N VAL A 185 6.16 10.02 11.39
CA VAL A 185 5.58 10.14 12.73
C VAL A 185 6.60 10.77 13.69
N SER A 186 7.88 10.37 13.63
CA SER A 186 8.95 10.95 14.44
C SER A 186 9.17 12.43 14.12
N ARG A 187 9.26 12.81 12.84
CA ARG A 187 9.52 14.20 12.44
C ARG A 187 8.44 15.17 12.91
N SER A 188 7.18 14.79 12.73
CA SER A 188 6.04 15.68 13.01
C SER A 188 5.51 15.56 14.44
N GLN A 189 5.51 14.36 15.03
CA GLN A 189 4.89 14.08 16.32
C GLN A 189 3.41 14.50 16.41
N GLU A 190 2.70 14.66 15.29
CA GLU A 190 1.40 15.34 15.22
C GLU A 190 0.25 14.49 14.64
N HIS A 191 0.51 13.21 14.32
CA HIS A 191 -0.49 12.32 13.73
C HIS A 191 -0.22 10.85 14.07
N ILE A 192 -1.19 9.99 13.77
CA ILE A 192 -1.06 8.54 13.84
C ILE A 192 -1.11 7.99 12.43
N VAL A 193 -0.26 7.01 12.13
CA VAL A 193 -0.37 6.21 10.91
C VAL A 193 -0.83 4.81 11.26
N VAL A 194 -1.78 4.29 10.48
CA VAL A 194 -2.24 2.92 10.54
C VAL A 194 -2.08 2.29 9.16
N THR A 195 -1.44 1.12 9.07
CA THR A 195 -1.35 0.35 7.82
C THR A 195 -2.00 -1.00 8.03
N ILE A 196 -2.70 -1.51 7.01
CA ILE A 196 -3.48 -2.75 7.12
C ILE A 196 -2.93 -3.83 6.18
N ASN A 197 -3.00 -5.09 6.60
CA ASN A 197 -3.09 -6.20 5.67
C ASN A 197 -4.54 -6.35 5.22
N TYR A 198 -4.77 -6.70 3.96
CA TYR A 198 -6.07 -7.14 3.43
C TYR A 198 -5.83 -8.35 2.53
N ARG A 199 -6.81 -9.24 2.36
CA ARG A 199 -6.64 -10.41 1.49
C ARG A 199 -6.37 -9.95 0.05
N VAL A 200 -5.49 -10.67 -0.64
CA VAL A 200 -5.11 -10.41 -2.03
C VAL A 200 -5.34 -11.66 -2.88
N ASN A 201 -5.20 -11.54 -4.20
CA ASN A 201 -5.33 -12.62 -5.17
C ASN A 201 -6.67 -13.37 -5.01
N ILE A 202 -6.71 -14.67 -5.35
CA ILE A 202 -7.87 -15.55 -5.17
C ILE A 202 -8.41 -15.57 -3.73
N PHE A 203 -7.61 -15.22 -2.72
CA PHE A 203 -8.08 -15.15 -1.32
C PHE A 203 -8.96 -13.92 -1.06
N GLY A 204 -8.65 -12.81 -1.72
CA GLY A 204 -9.35 -11.55 -1.62
C GLY A 204 -10.47 -11.37 -2.65
N ASN A 205 -10.37 -12.07 -3.78
CA ASN A 205 -11.34 -11.99 -4.86
C ASN A 205 -11.52 -13.33 -5.59
N PRO A 206 -12.10 -14.35 -4.91
CA PRO A 206 -12.13 -15.72 -5.41
C PRO A 206 -12.95 -15.89 -6.69
N LYS A 207 -14.05 -15.14 -6.86
CA LYS A 207 -14.98 -15.31 -8.00
C LYS A 207 -15.45 -16.77 -8.19
N SER A 208 -15.82 -17.45 -7.11
CA SER A 208 -16.48 -18.77 -7.17
C SER A 208 -17.99 -18.63 -7.35
N ARG A 209 -18.61 -19.51 -8.14
CA ARG A 209 -20.08 -19.54 -8.35
C ARG A 209 -20.88 -19.85 -7.08
N ALA A 210 -20.27 -20.52 -6.11
CA ALA A 210 -20.91 -20.85 -4.85
C ALA A 210 -20.86 -19.71 -3.80
N LEU A 211 -20.21 -18.59 -4.13
CA LEU A 211 -20.09 -17.44 -3.24
C LEU A 211 -20.99 -16.30 -3.70
N ASN A 212 -21.73 -15.70 -2.75
CA ASN A 212 -22.52 -14.50 -3.00
C ASN A 212 -21.69 -13.22 -2.94
N ASP A 213 -20.68 -13.19 -2.06
CA ASP A 213 -19.80 -12.04 -1.85
C ASP A 213 -18.40 -12.41 -2.37
N THR A 214 -17.94 -11.73 -3.41
CA THR A 214 -16.62 -12.00 -4.03
C THR A 214 -15.61 -10.88 -3.79
N SER A 215 -16.05 -9.66 -3.53
CA SER A 215 -15.19 -8.47 -3.36
C SER A 215 -14.64 -8.35 -1.93
N LEU A 216 -14.01 -9.42 -1.44
CA LEU A 216 -13.59 -9.55 -0.04
C LEU A 216 -12.47 -8.58 0.33
N THR A 217 -11.62 -8.19 -0.62
CA THR A 217 -10.59 -7.15 -0.43
C THR A 217 -11.18 -5.84 0.10
N LEU A 218 -12.25 -5.35 -0.53
CA LEU A 218 -12.94 -4.13 -0.13
C LEU A 218 -13.63 -4.27 1.22
N MET A 219 -14.16 -5.46 1.51
CA MET A 219 -14.75 -5.76 2.82
C MET A 219 -13.70 -5.82 3.94
N ASP A 220 -12.50 -6.31 3.65
CA ASP A 220 -11.39 -6.31 4.60
C ASP A 220 -10.95 -4.87 4.94
N VAL A 221 -10.86 -4.00 3.92
CA VAL A 221 -10.63 -2.55 4.12
C VAL A 221 -11.71 -1.97 5.03
N ARG A 222 -12.99 -2.26 4.76
CA ARG A 222 -14.10 -1.80 5.62
C ARG A 222 -13.99 -2.31 7.05
N ALA A 223 -13.68 -3.59 7.25
CA ALA A 223 -13.51 -4.15 8.58
C ALA A 223 -12.37 -3.47 9.35
N ALA A 224 -11.27 -3.13 8.67
CA ALA A 224 -10.18 -2.38 9.28
C ALA A 224 -10.59 -0.93 9.63
N VAL A 225 -11.32 -0.22 8.75
CA VAL A 225 -11.86 1.11 9.04
C VAL A 225 -12.79 1.08 10.26
N GLU A 226 -13.70 0.10 10.33
CA GLU A 226 -14.59 -0.10 11.49
C GLU A 226 -13.80 -0.33 12.78
N TRP A 227 -12.78 -1.18 12.74
CA TRP A 227 -11.94 -1.43 13.90
C TRP A 227 -11.19 -0.16 14.34
N VAL A 228 -10.60 0.58 13.40
CA VAL A 228 -9.88 1.83 13.70
C VAL A 228 -10.83 2.84 14.31
N HIS A 229 -11.99 3.08 13.70
CA HIS A 229 -13.01 3.98 14.23
C HIS A 229 -13.44 3.61 15.66
N GLU A 230 -13.53 2.32 15.98
CA GLU A 230 -13.94 1.85 17.33
C GLU A 230 -12.83 1.89 18.39
N ASN A 231 -11.56 1.89 18.01
CA ASN A 231 -10.47 1.60 18.95
C ASN A 231 -9.30 2.60 18.90
N ILE A 232 -9.19 3.45 17.87
CA ILE A 232 -8.00 4.28 17.67
C ILE A 232 -7.83 5.36 18.74
N GLU A 233 -8.91 5.76 19.42
CA GLU A 233 -8.85 6.64 20.58
C GLU A 233 -7.92 6.07 21.65
N ALA A 234 -7.89 4.74 21.88
CA ALA A 234 -7.00 4.13 22.87
C ALA A 234 -5.49 4.32 22.53
N PHE A 235 -5.17 4.51 21.25
CA PHE A 235 -3.81 4.83 20.78
C PHE A 235 -3.52 6.34 20.76
N GLY A 236 -4.56 7.16 20.99
CA GLY A 236 -4.52 8.62 20.99
C GLY A 236 -5.05 9.29 19.74
N GLY A 237 -5.70 8.51 18.87
CA GLY A 237 -6.30 9.01 17.63
C GLY A 237 -7.63 9.72 17.85
N ASP A 238 -7.99 10.57 16.92
CA ASP A 238 -9.30 11.18 16.79
C ASP A 238 -10.16 10.34 15.84
N THR A 239 -11.24 9.75 16.37
CA THR A 239 -12.17 8.91 15.62
C THR A 239 -12.92 9.69 14.54
N ASP A 240 -13.09 11.00 14.74
CA ASP A 240 -13.79 11.87 13.79
C ASP A 240 -12.84 12.44 12.72
N ASN A 241 -11.54 12.14 12.81
CA ASN A 241 -10.50 12.67 11.93
C ASN A 241 -9.61 11.56 11.33
N ILE A 242 -10.27 10.58 10.73
CA ILE A 242 -9.62 9.48 9.99
C ILE A 242 -9.58 9.83 8.50
N MET A 243 -8.39 9.75 7.90
CA MET A 243 -8.20 9.76 6.45
C MET A 243 -7.95 8.33 5.97
N LEU A 244 -8.85 7.78 5.17
CA LEU A 244 -8.60 6.53 4.45
C LEU A 244 -7.89 6.88 3.14
N TRP A 245 -6.69 6.34 2.93
CA TRP A 245 -5.95 6.61 1.71
C TRP A 245 -5.20 5.38 1.25
N GLY A 246 -4.89 5.32 -0.03
CA GLY A 246 -4.08 4.25 -0.57
C GLY A 246 -3.42 4.64 -1.87
N GLN A 247 -2.52 3.77 -2.30
CA GLN A 247 -1.79 3.91 -3.55
C GLN A 247 -2.08 2.72 -4.47
N SER A 248 -2.15 2.95 -5.79
CA SER A 248 -2.39 1.88 -6.77
C SER A 248 -3.69 1.11 -6.50
N GLN A 249 -3.62 -0.21 -6.29
CA GLN A 249 -4.74 -1.02 -5.84
C GLN A 249 -5.39 -0.48 -4.56
N GLY A 250 -4.61 0.02 -3.60
CA GLY A 250 -5.13 0.65 -2.39
C GLY A 250 -5.88 1.96 -2.66
N ALA A 251 -5.46 2.72 -3.68
CA ALA A 251 -6.17 3.90 -4.15
C ALA A 251 -7.52 3.52 -4.77
N LEU A 252 -7.54 2.47 -5.61
CA LEU A 252 -8.77 1.92 -6.17
C LEU A 252 -9.71 1.43 -5.06
N LEU A 253 -9.21 0.72 -4.05
CA LEU A 253 -10.02 0.27 -2.91
C LEU A 253 -10.56 1.45 -2.09
N THR A 254 -9.77 2.52 -1.93
CA THR A 254 -10.22 3.76 -1.28
C THR A 254 -11.32 4.44 -2.09
N HIS A 255 -11.17 4.53 -3.41
CA HIS A 255 -12.21 5.05 -4.31
C HIS A 255 -13.50 4.22 -4.21
N LEU A 256 -13.41 2.91 -4.40
CA LEU A 256 -14.54 1.98 -4.29
C LEU A 256 -15.20 2.04 -2.91
N TYR A 257 -14.42 2.25 -1.85
CA TYR A 257 -14.95 2.44 -0.49
C TYR A 257 -15.89 3.65 -0.41
N THR A 258 -15.54 4.78 -1.04
CA THR A 258 -16.40 5.97 -1.07
C THR A 258 -17.72 5.72 -1.77
N LEU A 259 -17.74 4.81 -2.74
CA LEU A 259 -18.95 4.36 -3.44
C LEU A 259 -19.70 3.29 -2.65
N ALA A 260 -19.04 2.37 -1.96
CA ALA A 260 -19.74 1.32 -1.21
C ALA A 260 -20.46 1.88 0.03
N TRP A 261 -19.87 2.86 0.73
CA TRP A 261 -20.40 3.38 2.01
C TRP A 261 -20.59 4.90 2.02
N PRO A 262 -21.50 5.46 1.19
CA PRO A 262 -21.68 6.91 1.08
C PRO A 262 -22.29 7.55 2.34
N GLU A 263 -23.19 6.84 3.03
CA GLU A 263 -23.95 7.37 4.18
C GLU A 263 -23.22 7.14 5.52
N GLU A 264 -22.40 6.10 5.62
CA GLU A 264 -21.65 5.74 6.83
C GLU A 264 -20.16 5.48 6.51
N PRO A 265 -19.42 6.47 5.98
CA PRO A 265 -18.05 6.25 5.54
C PRO A 265 -17.07 5.98 6.68
N LEU A 266 -17.35 6.38 7.93
CA LEU A 266 -16.46 6.28 9.11
C LEU A 266 -15.08 6.97 8.98
N ALA A 267 -14.54 7.14 7.78
CA ALA A 267 -13.45 8.04 7.43
C ALA A 267 -14.01 9.40 7.01
N ALA A 268 -13.34 10.46 7.44
CA ALA A 268 -13.71 11.84 7.18
C ALA A 268 -13.07 12.39 5.89
N LYS A 269 -11.95 11.82 5.45
CA LYS A 269 -11.16 12.27 4.29
C LYS A 269 -10.65 11.07 3.48
N PHE A 270 -10.32 11.32 2.22
CA PHE A 270 -9.87 10.29 1.30
C PHE A 270 -8.55 10.66 0.59
N GLY A 271 -7.78 9.66 0.17
CA GLY A 271 -6.60 9.85 -0.67
C GLY A 271 -6.47 8.75 -1.71
N VAL A 272 -6.49 9.14 -2.99
CA VAL A 272 -6.45 8.25 -4.15
C VAL A 272 -5.18 8.57 -4.95
N ILE A 273 -4.11 7.85 -4.64
CA ILE A 273 -2.76 8.11 -5.16
C ILE A 273 -2.39 7.09 -6.25
N SER A 274 -2.02 7.57 -7.44
CA SER A 274 -1.61 6.73 -8.57
C SER A 274 -2.60 5.61 -8.88
N GLN A 275 -3.89 5.95 -8.96
CA GLN A 275 -4.93 4.98 -9.30
C GLN A 275 -4.89 4.70 -10.81
N GLY A 276 -4.69 3.43 -11.17
CA GLY A 276 -4.85 2.96 -12.55
C GLY A 276 -6.31 2.88 -13.00
N ALA A 277 -6.54 2.33 -14.20
CA ALA A 277 -7.89 2.15 -14.75
C ALA A 277 -8.85 1.38 -13.81
N SER A 278 -10.17 1.56 -14.03
CA SER A 278 -11.18 0.80 -13.28
C SER A 278 -10.96 -0.70 -13.43
N ALA A 279 -11.02 -1.42 -12.30
CA ALA A 279 -10.94 -2.87 -12.27
C ALA A 279 -12.33 -3.55 -12.22
N THR A 280 -13.42 -2.82 -12.42
CA THR A 280 -14.77 -3.40 -12.46
C THR A 280 -14.98 -4.15 -13.77
N ILE A 281 -15.37 -5.42 -13.69
CA ILE A 281 -15.63 -6.27 -14.86
C ILE A 281 -16.83 -5.73 -15.64
N ASN A 282 -16.70 -5.65 -16.96
CA ASN A 282 -17.83 -5.36 -17.84
C ASN A 282 -18.56 -6.67 -18.21
N PRO A 283 -19.75 -6.94 -17.64
CA PRO A 283 -20.47 -8.19 -17.88
C PRO A 283 -20.99 -8.32 -19.33
N SER A 284 -21.02 -7.24 -20.11
CA SER A 284 -21.43 -7.29 -21.52
C SER A 284 -20.34 -7.85 -22.45
N THR A 285 -19.08 -7.84 -22.02
CA THR A 285 -17.93 -8.30 -22.81
C THR A 285 -17.26 -9.55 -22.25
N THR A 286 -17.51 -9.89 -20.98
CA THR A 286 -16.96 -11.09 -20.34
C THR A 286 -17.94 -12.25 -20.43
N THR A 287 -17.53 -13.35 -21.07
CA THR A 287 -18.39 -14.53 -21.26
C THR A 287 -18.68 -15.26 -19.96
N ASP A 288 -17.68 -15.44 -19.11
CA ASP A 288 -17.81 -16.13 -17.83
C ASP A 288 -16.92 -15.47 -16.78
N VAL A 289 -17.54 -14.80 -15.81
CA VAL A 289 -16.83 -14.06 -14.75
C VAL A 289 -16.23 -14.96 -13.67
N TYR A 290 -16.57 -16.25 -13.67
CA TYR A 290 -16.15 -17.25 -12.68
C TYR A 290 -15.08 -18.22 -13.22
N GLU A 291 -14.73 -18.12 -14.51
CA GLU A 291 -13.84 -19.05 -15.21
C GLU A 291 -12.48 -19.22 -14.51
N ASP A 292 -11.93 -18.13 -13.97
CA ASP A 292 -10.62 -18.14 -13.31
C ASP A 292 -10.59 -19.05 -12.08
N PHE A 293 -11.65 -19.04 -11.26
CA PHE A 293 -11.73 -19.88 -10.07
C PHE A 293 -11.82 -21.36 -10.47
N ASP A 294 -12.67 -21.67 -11.45
CA ASP A 294 -12.84 -23.04 -11.98
C ASP A 294 -11.53 -23.59 -12.54
N ILE A 295 -10.74 -22.78 -13.23
CA ILE A 295 -9.44 -23.18 -13.79
C ILE A 295 -8.51 -23.63 -12.65
N VAL A 296 -8.41 -22.81 -11.60
CA VAL A 296 -7.58 -23.12 -10.43
C VAL A 296 -8.11 -24.36 -9.71
N ALA A 297 -9.43 -24.44 -9.50
CA ALA A 297 -10.06 -25.56 -8.82
C ALA A 297 -9.83 -26.89 -9.55
N LYS A 298 -10.11 -26.94 -10.86
CA LYS A 298 -9.87 -28.13 -11.70
C LYS A 298 -8.39 -28.49 -11.74
N GLY A 299 -7.50 -27.49 -11.83
CA GLY A 299 -6.06 -27.67 -11.81
C GLY A 299 -5.51 -28.30 -10.52
N LEU A 300 -6.18 -28.05 -9.39
CA LEU A 300 -5.85 -28.60 -8.08
C LEU A 300 -6.61 -29.90 -7.74
N GLY A 301 -7.39 -30.43 -8.69
CA GLY A 301 -8.13 -31.69 -8.54
C GLY A 301 -9.53 -31.55 -7.97
N CYS A 302 -10.02 -30.33 -7.76
CA CYS A 302 -11.40 -30.04 -7.34
C CYS A 302 -12.34 -29.94 -8.54
N ASN A 303 -12.45 -31.01 -9.34
CA ASN A 303 -13.30 -31.02 -10.54
C ASN A 303 -14.63 -31.76 -10.26
N TYR A 304 -15.69 -31.01 -10.00
CA TYR A 304 -17.03 -31.54 -9.66
C TYR A 304 -18.12 -31.22 -10.70
N GLY A 305 -17.72 -30.86 -11.92
CA GLY A 305 -18.67 -30.51 -12.98
C GLY A 305 -19.43 -29.23 -12.63
N ASP A 306 -20.76 -29.30 -12.60
CA ASP A 306 -21.63 -28.14 -12.31
C ASP A 306 -21.95 -27.98 -10.81
N ASP A 307 -21.38 -28.82 -9.93
CA ASP A 307 -21.57 -28.74 -8.47
C ASP A 307 -20.57 -27.74 -7.85
N ALA A 308 -20.94 -26.45 -7.91
CA ALA A 308 -20.12 -25.35 -7.44
C ALA A 308 -19.87 -25.40 -5.92
N GLU A 309 -20.85 -25.88 -5.14
CA GLU A 309 -20.71 -26.06 -3.71
C GLU A 309 -19.66 -27.14 -3.36
N ALA A 310 -19.67 -28.28 -4.06
CA ALA A 310 -18.64 -29.30 -3.89
C ALA A 310 -17.25 -28.84 -4.36
N GLU A 311 -17.18 -28.05 -5.44
CA GLU A 311 -15.93 -27.42 -5.89
C GLU A 311 -15.36 -26.48 -4.81
N LEU A 312 -16.17 -25.57 -4.28
CA LEU A 312 -15.77 -24.64 -3.22
C LEU A 312 -15.32 -25.38 -1.95
N GLU A 313 -16.07 -26.39 -1.53
CA GLU A 313 -15.75 -27.17 -0.33
C GLU A 313 -14.44 -27.95 -0.49
N CYS A 314 -14.21 -28.55 -1.66
CA CYS A 314 -12.93 -29.16 -1.98
C CYS A 314 -11.79 -28.14 -1.92
N MET A 315 -11.99 -26.96 -2.51
CA MET A 315 -11.00 -25.89 -2.55
C MET A 315 -10.67 -25.32 -1.15
N ARG A 316 -11.62 -25.31 -0.21
CA ARG A 316 -11.36 -25.00 1.21
C ARG A 316 -10.44 -26.02 1.89
N GLY A 317 -10.42 -27.26 1.40
CA GLY A 317 -9.54 -28.31 1.88
C GLY A 317 -8.10 -28.23 1.33
N ILE A 318 -7.84 -27.43 0.29
CA ILE A 318 -6.52 -27.29 -0.31
C ILE A 318 -5.66 -26.32 0.52
N SER A 319 -4.36 -26.60 0.68
CA SER A 319 -3.45 -25.67 1.34
C SER A 319 -3.33 -24.36 0.55
N TRP A 320 -3.33 -23.22 1.23
CA TRP A 320 -3.12 -21.93 0.57
C TRP A 320 -1.79 -21.87 -0.20
N VAL A 321 -0.76 -22.58 0.29
CA VAL A 321 0.54 -22.72 -0.40
C VAL A 321 0.37 -23.41 -1.75
N GLN A 322 -0.45 -24.46 -1.84
CA GLN A 322 -0.67 -25.17 -3.10
C GLN A 322 -1.44 -24.30 -4.09
N ILE A 323 -2.39 -23.50 -3.61
CA ILE A 323 -3.15 -22.54 -4.42
C ILE A 323 -2.21 -21.47 -4.98
N GLU A 324 -1.41 -20.83 -4.13
CA GLU A 324 -0.46 -19.78 -4.53
C GLU A 324 0.61 -20.33 -5.49
N GLU A 325 1.18 -21.50 -5.23
CA GLU A 325 2.13 -22.15 -6.15
C GLU A 325 1.50 -22.49 -7.50
N TYR A 326 0.24 -22.91 -7.53
CA TYR A 326 -0.48 -23.18 -8.77
C TYR A 326 -0.64 -21.90 -9.58
N ILE A 327 -1.16 -20.82 -8.96
CA ILE A 327 -1.41 -19.54 -9.63
C ILE A 327 -0.10 -18.93 -10.14
N ASN A 328 0.93 -18.89 -9.30
CA ASN A 328 2.24 -18.33 -9.66
C ASN A 328 2.89 -19.03 -10.87
N ARG A 329 2.63 -20.34 -11.04
CA ARG A 329 3.19 -21.15 -12.15
C ARG A 329 2.25 -21.27 -13.34
N TYR A 330 1.03 -20.74 -13.24
CA TYR A 330 0.05 -20.83 -14.30
C TYR A 330 0.46 -19.96 -15.49
N ASN A 331 0.66 -20.60 -16.64
CA ASN A 331 1.04 -19.94 -17.89
C ASN A 331 0.31 -20.57 -19.09
N ASN A 332 -1.01 -20.73 -18.97
CA ASN A 332 -1.86 -21.28 -20.01
C ASN A 332 -2.86 -20.24 -20.54
N SER A 333 -3.58 -20.62 -21.59
CA SER A 333 -4.68 -19.83 -22.17
C SER A 333 -6.03 -20.52 -21.86
N PRO A 334 -7.04 -19.79 -21.36
CA PRO A 334 -7.00 -18.35 -21.03
C PRO A 334 -6.12 -18.05 -19.82
N SER A 335 -5.61 -16.81 -19.74
CA SER A 335 -4.89 -16.31 -18.55
C SER A 335 -5.88 -16.10 -17.39
N ILE A 336 -5.45 -16.37 -16.16
CA ILE A 336 -6.25 -16.12 -14.96
C ILE A 336 -5.88 -14.78 -14.31
N ALA A 337 -6.86 -14.06 -13.77
CA ALA A 337 -6.62 -12.82 -13.03
C ALA A 337 -7.65 -12.61 -11.92
N PHE A 338 -7.21 -12.42 -10.68
CA PHE A 338 -8.10 -12.16 -9.53
C PHE A 338 -8.11 -10.69 -9.09
N THR A 339 -7.71 -9.78 -9.98
CA THR A 339 -7.52 -8.36 -9.66
C THR A 339 -8.71 -7.47 -10.05
N ASN A 340 -9.71 -8.05 -10.72
CA ASN A 340 -10.92 -7.36 -11.22
C ASN A 340 -12.19 -7.80 -10.50
N TYR A 341 -13.13 -6.87 -10.29
CA TYR A 341 -14.30 -7.06 -9.43
C TYR A 341 -15.57 -7.30 -10.24
N ILE A 342 -16.35 -8.30 -9.84
CA ILE A 342 -17.70 -8.51 -10.38
C ILE A 342 -18.60 -7.38 -9.82
N PRO A 343 -19.29 -6.60 -10.67
CA PRO A 343 -20.28 -5.64 -10.18
C PRO A 343 -21.44 -6.39 -9.52
N ASP A 344 -21.63 -6.16 -8.23
CA ASP A 344 -22.70 -6.74 -7.40
C ASP A 344 -23.83 -5.73 -7.11
N GLU A 345 -23.65 -4.48 -7.54
CA GLU A 345 -24.54 -3.33 -7.32
C GLU A 345 -24.83 -3.06 -5.83
N ARG A 346 -23.99 -3.61 -4.94
CA ARG A 346 -24.04 -3.43 -3.49
C ARG A 346 -22.80 -2.71 -2.98
N TYR A 347 -21.63 -3.18 -3.39
CA TYR A 347 -20.31 -2.64 -3.03
C TYR A 347 -19.52 -2.25 -4.27
N ILE A 348 -19.67 -3.00 -5.36
CA ILE A 348 -19.03 -2.74 -6.66
C ILE A 348 -20.13 -2.39 -7.66
N PHE A 349 -19.99 -1.25 -8.31
CA PHE A 349 -21.02 -0.70 -9.19
C PHE A 349 -20.52 -0.65 -10.63
N SER A 350 -21.34 -1.10 -11.57
CA SER A 350 -21.02 -1.04 -13.00
C SER A 350 -21.02 0.39 -13.56
N ASP A 351 -21.82 1.29 -12.98
CA ASP A 351 -21.87 2.71 -13.34
C ASP A 351 -21.52 3.62 -12.14
N GLU A 352 -20.21 3.84 -11.98
CA GLU A 352 -19.68 4.74 -10.94
C GLU A 352 -20.07 6.20 -11.20
N SER A 353 -20.24 6.63 -12.44
CA SER A 353 -20.63 8.03 -12.75
C SER A 353 -22.06 8.31 -12.30
N GLN A 354 -22.97 7.35 -12.47
CA GLN A 354 -24.35 7.47 -12.00
C GLN A 354 -24.41 7.55 -10.46
N ARG A 355 -23.53 6.86 -9.74
CA ARG A 355 -23.39 7.00 -8.28
C ARG A 355 -23.12 8.45 -7.88
N TYR A 356 -22.19 9.12 -8.56
CA TYR A 356 -21.90 10.54 -8.33
C TYR A 356 -23.11 11.42 -8.62
N LEU A 357 -23.79 11.24 -9.76
CA LEU A 357 -25.00 12.01 -10.11
C LEU A 357 -26.13 11.85 -9.10
N GLU A 358 -26.26 10.67 -8.50
CA GLU A 358 -27.23 10.36 -7.45
C GLU A 358 -26.76 10.81 -6.04
N ARG A 359 -25.58 11.44 -5.94
CA ARG A 359 -24.92 11.84 -4.68
C ARG A 359 -24.68 10.67 -3.73
N LYS A 360 -24.56 9.46 -4.28
CA LYS A 360 -24.20 8.25 -3.55
C LYS A 360 -22.69 8.09 -3.60
N VAL A 361 -21.99 8.98 -2.91
CA VAL A 361 -20.54 8.90 -2.68
C VAL A 361 -20.22 9.57 -1.35
N ALA A 362 -19.22 9.05 -0.63
CA ALA A 362 -18.80 9.62 0.64
C ALA A 362 -18.36 11.09 0.45
N ARG A 363 -18.81 11.96 1.37
CA ARG A 363 -18.70 13.43 1.21
C ARG A 363 -17.36 14.04 1.63
N GLY A 364 -16.44 13.25 2.17
CA GLY A 364 -15.14 13.76 2.60
C GLY A 364 -14.35 14.37 1.44
N PRO A 365 -13.51 15.39 1.69
CA PRO A 365 -12.56 15.90 0.71
C PRO A 365 -11.56 14.79 0.35
N SER A 366 -11.01 14.84 -0.87
CA SER A 366 -10.08 13.82 -1.34
C SER A 366 -8.80 14.43 -1.90
N ILE A 367 -7.68 13.76 -1.65
CA ILE A 367 -6.48 13.92 -2.47
C ILE A 367 -6.63 13.05 -3.72
N ARG A 368 -6.20 13.55 -4.88
CA ARG A 368 -6.03 12.77 -6.11
C ARG A 368 -4.66 13.08 -6.71
N SER A 369 -3.89 12.06 -7.04
CA SER A 369 -2.58 12.26 -7.65
C SER A 369 -2.21 11.16 -8.61
N ASP A 370 -1.27 11.50 -9.48
CA ASP A 370 -0.59 10.60 -10.40
C ASP A 370 0.89 11.01 -10.47
N ALA A 371 1.74 10.09 -10.91
CA ALA A 371 3.15 10.30 -11.16
C ALA A 371 3.39 10.67 -12.62
N ALA A 372 4.49 11.37 -12.93
CA ALA A 372 4.77 11.81 -14.29
C ALA A 372 5.14 10.68 -15.27
N ARG A 373 5.23 9.47 -14.75
CA ARG A 373 5.63 8.28 -15.48
C ARG A 373 5.12 7.00 -14.82
N GLU A 374 3.82 6.97 -14.50
CA GLU A 374 3.14 5.83 -13.86
C GLU A 374 3.65 4.48 -14.39
N PHE A 375 3.66 4.27 -15.71
CA PHE A 375 4.15 3.01 -16.28
C PHE A 375 5.40 3.23 -17.14
N PRO A 376 6.61 3.17 -16.56
CA PRO A 376 7.82 3.54 -17.25
C PRO A 376 8.24 2.49 -18.31
N SER A 377 8.64 2.97 -19.50
CA SER A 377 9.13 2.13 -20.60
C SER A 377 10.09 2.87 -21.52
N GLU A 378 11.01 2.18 -22.19
CA GLU A 378 11.82 2.80 -23.27
C GLU A 378 10.96 3.28 -24.45
N ASN A 379 9.77 2.70 -24.64
CA ASN A 379 8.82 3.12 -25.66
C ASN A 379 7.96 4.27 -25.15
N THR A 380 8.37 5.51 -25.41
CA THR A 380 7.68 6.72 -24.96
C THR A 380 6.24 6.83 -25.47
N THR A 381 5.89 6.19 -26.59
CA THR A 381 4.51 6.14 -27.08
C THR A 381 3.62 5.28 -26.20
N SER A 382 4.17 4.20 -25.61
CA SER A 382 3.42 3.39 -24.63
C SER A 382 3.17 4.21 -23.36
N VAL A 383 4.23 4.88 -22.88
CA VAL A 383 4.15 5.75 -21.70
C VAL A 383 3.08 6.82 -21.91
N ASP A 384 3.07 7.50 -23.06
CA ASP A 384 2.06 8.53 -23.39
C ASP A 384 0.61 8.00 -23.32
N VAL A 385 0.38 6.76 -23.75
CA VAL A 385 -0.94 6.11 -23.65
C VAL A 385 -1.30 5.79 -22.20
N ASP A 386 -0.35 5.25 -21.44
CA ASP A 386 -0.55 4.84 -20.05
C ASP A 386 -0.77 6.07 -19.14
N GLU A 387 0.01 7.15 -19.31
CA GLU A 387 -0.21 8.43 -18.62
C GLU A 387 -1.57 9.01 -18.98
N GLY A 388 -1.99 8.91 -20.25
CA GLY A 388 -3.32 9.35 -20.66
C GLY A 388 -4.46 8.64 -19.94
N VAL A 389 -4.29 7.37 -19.56
CA VAL A 389 -5.28 6.66 -18.74
C VAL A 389 -5.33 7.21 -17.33
N ALA A 390 -4.18 7.44 -16.69
CA ALA A 390 -4.08 7.96 -15.34
C ALA A 390 -4.62 9.40 -15.22
N ASP A 391 -4.07 10.33 -16.02
CA ASP A 391 -4.43 11.74 -16.03
C ASP A 391 -5.94 11.94 -16.31
N CYS A 392 -6.46 11.24 -17.31
CA CYS A 392 -7.86 11.39 -17.70
C CYS A 392 -8.81 10.78 -16.67
N LEU A 393 -8.39 9.75 -15.94
CA LEU A 393 -9.16 9.25 -14.81
C LEU A 393 -9.18 10.26 -13.66
N ALA A 394 -8.02 10.85 -13.32
CA ALA A 394 -7.91 11.83 -12.25
C ALA A 394 -8.71 13.10 -12.49
N VAL A 395 -8.68 13.66 -13.71
CA VAL A 395 -9.47 14.84 -14.05
C VAL A 395 -10.97 14.53 -14.09
N THR A 396 -11.35 13.34 -14.58
CA THR A 396 -12.75 12.90 -14.64
C THR A 396 -13.34 12.72 -13.24
N ASP A 397 -12.65 12.02 -12.35
CA ASP A 397 -13.07 11.86 -10.96
C ASP A 397 -13.18 13.22 -10.25
N SER A 398 -12.17 14.08 -10.44
CA SER A 398 -12.18 15.44 -9.88
C SER A 398 -13.38 16.25 -10.36
N ALA A 399 -13.75 16.14 -11.64
CA ALA A 399 -14.93 16.80 -12.19
C ALA A 399 -16.25 16.24 -11.63
N LEU A 400 -16.37 14.92 -11.49
CA LEU A 400 -17.53 14.27 -10.88
C LEU A 400 -17.72 14.71 -9.44
N ARG A 401 -16.65 14.73 -8.64
CA ARG A 401 -16.64 15.22 -7.26
C ARG A 401 -17.05 16.69 -7.18
N ALA A 402 -16.46 17.56 -8.01
CA ALA A 402 -16.79 18.98 -8.05
C ALA A 402 -18.26 19.22 -8.45
N SER A 403 -18.84 18.40 -9.34
CA SER A 403 -20.23 18.55 -9.81
C SER A 403 -21.28 18.45 -8.70
N ILE A 404 -20.95 17.79 -7.60
CA ILE A 404 -21.81 17.64 -6.43
C ILE A 404 -21.33 18.43 -5.21
N GLY A 405 -20.29 19.25 -5.37
CA GLY A 405 -19.75 20.15 -4.35
C GLY A 405 -18.73 19.51 -3.41
N LEU A 406 -18.07 18.42 -3.81
CA LEU A 406 -17.00 17.80 -3.04
C LEU A 406 -15.64 18.34 -3.48
N GLU A 407 -14.80 18.69 -2.51
CA GLU A 407 -13.46 19.20 -2.77
C GLU A 407 -12.49 18.07 -3.13
N THR A 408 -11.62 18.37 -4.09
CA THR A 408 -10.49 17.53 -4.48
C THR A 408 -9.22 18.37 -4.45
N TYR A 409 -8.15 17.83 -3.90
CA TYR A 409 -6.82 18.44 -3.85
C TYR A 409 -5.89 17.61 -4.72
N ARG A 410 -5.44 18.19 -5.84
CA ARG A 410 -4.58 17.46 -6.78
C ARG A 410 -3.11 17.76 -6.53
N TYR A 411 -2.28 16.73 -6.63
CA TYR A 411 -0.85 16.88 -6.85
C TYR A 411 -0.37 15.96 -7.97
N TYR A 412 0.77 16.30 -8.55
CA TYR A 412 1.46 15.57 -9.59
C TYR A 412 2.89 15.31 -9.13
N TRP A 413 3.33 14.06 -9.17
CA TRP A 413 4.67 13.69 -8.75
C TRP A 413 5.64 13.69 -9.92
N ALA A 414 6.65 14.56 -9.87
CA ALA A 414 7.62 14.75 -10.96
C ALA A 414 9.08 14.68 -10.47
N GLY A 415 9.32 14.09 -9.29
CA GLY A 415 10.65 13.89 -8.74
C GLY A 415 11.46 12.83 -9.49
N ASN A 416 12.49 13.26 -10.21
CA ASN A 416 13.39 12.39 -10.97
C ASN A 416 14.81 12.42 -10.37
N PHE A 417 14.97 11.81 -9.20
CA PHE A 417 16.23 11.75 -8.46
C PHE A 417 17.06 10.54 -8.89
N SER A 418 18.35 10.72 -9.18
CA SER A 418 19.18 9.67 -9.80
C SER A 418 19.38 8.41 -8.96
N ASN A 419 19.22 8.49 -7.63
CA ASN A 419 19.24 7.32 -6.74
C ASN A 419 17.95 6.48 -6.88
N ILE A 420 16.79 7.13 -7.02
CA ILE A 420 15.48 6.49 -7.18
C ILE A 420 15.23 6.05 -8.64
N SER A 421 15.65 6.89 -9.58
CA SER A 421 15.43 6.72 -11.02
C SER A 421 16.76 6.62 -11.78
N PRO A 422 17.51 5.51 -11.63
CA PRO A 422 18.91 5.40 -12.07
C PRO A 422 19.09 5.28 -13.59
N VAL A 423 18.02 5.07 -14.37
CA VAL A 423 18.10 4.98 -15.83
C VAL A 423 17.29 6.10 -16.51
N PRO A 424 17.76 6.65 -17.65
CA PRO A 424 17.16 7.85 -18.28
C PRO A 424 15.69 7.66 -18.66
N TRP A 425 15.41 6.43 -19.04
CA TRP A 425 14.20 5.69 -18.75
C TRP A 425 13.19 6.24 -17.77
N LEU A 426 13.38 5.87 -16.50
CA LEU A 426 12.35 5.65 -15.49
C LEU A 426 11.49 6.88 -15.20
N GLY A 427 12.10 8.05 -15.04
CA GLY A 427 11.40 9.28 -14.64
C GLY A 427 10.83 9.19 -13.22
N ALA A 428 9.80 9.97 -12.92
CA ALA A 428 9.05 9.88 -11.67
C ALA A 428 7.96 8.82 -11.83
N PHE A 429 8.27 7.57 -11.48
CA PHE A 429 7.41 6.43 -11.79
C PHE A 429 6.50 6.01 -10.63
N HIS A 430 5.56 5.13 -10.92
CA HIS A 430 4.55 4.64 -9.97
C HIS A 430 5.16 4.30 -8.61
N TRP A 431 4.43 4.65 -7.55
CA TRP A 431 4.81 4.41 -6.15
C TRP A 431 5.96 5.30 -5.60
N THR A 432 6.85 5.87 -6.41
CA THR A 432 8.05 6.58 -5.89
C THR A 432 7.75 7.85 -5.09
N ASP A 433 6.57 8.44 -5.24
CA ASP A 433 6.11 9.54 -4.41
C ASP A 433 5.93 9.14 -2.94
N LEU A 434 5.59 7.87 -2.68
CA LEU A 434 5.44 7.36 -1.33
C LEU A 434 6.78 7.27 -0.57
N LEU A 435 7.94 7.17 -1.26
CA LEU A 435 9.26 7.31 -0.63
C LEU A 435 9.39 8.68 0.07
N MET A 436 8.88 9.71 -0.58
CA MET A 436 8.85 11.07 -0.04
C MET A 436 7.85 11.19 1.10
N ILE A 437 6.66 10.62 0.93
CA ILE A 437 5.56 10.71 1.91
C ILE A 437 5.92 9.97 3.20
N PHE A 438 6.49 8.77 3.14
CA PHE A 438 6.89 8.03 4.34
C PHE A 438 8.26 8.44 4.87
N GLY A 439 9.07 9.17 4.09
CA GLY A 439 10.42 9.59 4.48
C GLY A 439 11.43 8.45 4.42
N THR A 440 11.20 7.52 3.49
CA THR A 440 11.94 6.26 3.31
C THR A 440 12.91 6.32 2.12
N TYR A 441 12.96 7.43 1.38
CA TYR A 441 13.94 7.70 0.31
C TYR A 441 15.41 7.47 0.71
N ILE A 442 15.71 7.47 2.02
CA ILE A 442 17.03 7.17 2.59
C ILE A 442 17.46 5.72 2.45
N LEU A 443 16.54 4.82 2.11
CA LEU A 443 16.81 3.40 1.92
C LEU A 443 17.51 3.17 0.57
N ASP A 444 17.17 3.99 -0.44
CA ASP A 444 17.76 3.90 -1.77
C ASP A 444 19.27 4.21 -1.77
N VAL A 445 20.01 3.46 -2.58
CA VAL A 445 21.47 3.57 -2.66
C VAL A 445 21.85 4.64 -3.67
N GLY A 446 22.46 5.73 -3.20
CA GLY A 446 23.01 6.75 -4.09
C GLY A 446 23.30 8.07 -3.39
N GLU A 447 23.57 9.11 -4.20
CA GLU A 447 23.65 10.47 -3.70
C GLU A 447 22.24 11.02 -3.49
N ILE A 448 21.91 11.30 -2.24
CA ILE A 448 20.65 11.93 -1.85
C ILE A 448 20.87 13.45 -1.90
N SER A 449 20.14 14.12 -2.80
CA SER A 449 20.29 15.57 -2.98
C SER A 449 19.56 16.35 -1.87
N GLN A 450 19.98 17.59 -1.61
CA GLN A 450 19.24 18.46 -0.69
C GLN A 450 17.80 18.71 -1.17
N LEU A 451 17.61 18.81 -2.50
CA LEU A 451 16.29 18.97 -3.09
C LEU A 451 15.38 17.78 -2.76
N GLU A 452 15.90 16.55 -2.77
CA GLU A 452 15.16 15.34 -2.42
C GLU A 452 14.73 15.33 -0.96
N VAL A 453 15.66 15.66 -0.05
CA VAL A 453 15.39 15.81 1.39
C VAL A 453 14.30 16.85 1.63
N ASP A 454 14.45 18.04 1.02
CA ASP A 454 13.50 19.13 1.18
C ASP A 454 12.14 18.80 0.54
N THR A 455 12.12 18.02 -0.55
CA THR A 455 10.90 17.55 -1.21
C THR A 455 10.14 16.57 -0.32
N SER A 456 10.82 15.59 0.29
CA SER A 456 10.20 14.67 1.26
C SER A 456 9.57 15.42 2.43
N ALA A 457 10.32 16.33 3.06
CA ALA A 457 9.80 17.14 4.16
C ALA A 457 8.57 17.96 3.72
N THR A 458 8.64 18.57 2.53
CA THR A 458 7.53 19.38 1.98
C THR A 458 6.28 18.52 1.74
N MET A 459 6.40 17.37 1.06
CA MET A 459 5.24 16.49 0.80
C MET A 459 4.60 16.01 2.11
N GLN A 460 5.42 15.65 3.09
CA GLN A 460 4.96 15.23 4.40
C GLN A 460 4.23 16.36 5.15
N ASP A 461 4.68 17.60 5.03
CA ASP A 461 4.03 18.77 5.65
C ASP A 461 2.68 19.08 4.97
N PHE A 462 2.60 18.95 3.65
CA PHE A 462 1.37 19.18 2.88
C PHE A 462 0.30 18.12 3.18
N LEU A 463 0.68 16.85 3.21
CA LEU A 463 -0.21 15.75 3.57
C LEU A 463 -0.64 15.83 5.04
N LEU A 464 0.27 16.19 5.95
CA LEU A 464 -0.07 16.42 7.34
C LEU A 464 -1.05 17.59 7.50
N ALA A 465 -0.88 18.68 6.75
CA ALA A 465 -1.82 19.79 6.76
C ALA A 465 -3.22 19.36 6.31
N PHE A 466 -3.33 18.59 5.23
CA PHE A 466 -4.59 18.02 4.77
C PHE A 466 -5.21 17.06 5.78
N LEU A 467 -4.40 16.17 6.34
CA LEU A 467 -4.79 15.22 7.37
C LEU A 467 -5.35 15.94 8.60
N LYS A 468 -4.69 17.00 9.09
CA LYS A 468 -5.17 17.81 10.22
C LYS A 468 -6.49 18.50 9.90
N SER A 469 -6.53 19.27 8.81
CA SER A 469 -7.70 20.06 8.42
C SER A 469 -7.63 20.46 6.94
N SER A 470 -8.42 19.77 6.12
CA SER A 470 -8.54 20.01 4.67
C SER A 470 -8.99 21.45 4.36
N SER A 471 -9.90 22.01 5.16
CA SER A 471 -10.45 23.35 4.93
C SER A 471 -9.43 24.49 5.12
N SER A 472 -8.31 24.23 5.80
CA SER A 472 -7.26 25.23 6.05
C SER A 472 -5.98 25.03 5.24
N VAL A 473 -5.88 23.96 4.43
CA VAL A 473 -4.63 23.60 3.74
C VAL A 473 -4.14 24.70 2.81
N SER A 474 -5.07 25.37 2.13
CA SER A 474 -4.73 26.50 1.26
C SER A 474 -4.13 27.68 2.02
N GLU A 475 -4.48 27.87 3.29
CA GLU A 475 -3.96 28.96 4.13
C GLU A 475 -2.66 28.57 4.84
N THR A 476 -2.53 27.29 5.23
CA THR A 476 -1.38 26.81 6.02
C THR A 476 -0.17 26.47 5.16
N VAL A 477 -0.39 25.81 4.02
CA VAL A 477 0.70 25.33 3.14
C VAL A 477 0.51 25.79 1.69
N GLY A 478 -0.57 26.49 1.36
CA GLY A 478 -0.77 27.01 0.00
C GLY A 478 -1.24 25.96 -1.01
N TRP A 479 -1.88 24.86 -0.56
CA TRP A 479 -2.49 23.88 -1.46
C TRP A 479 -3.96 24.25 -1.76
N PRO A 480 -4.27 24.76 -2.96
CA PRO A 480 -5.65 25.09 -3.32
C PRO A 480 -6.46 23.83 -3.62
N ALA A 481 -7.77 23.89 -3.36
CA ALA A 481 -8.69 22.93 -3.95
C ALA A 481 -8.70 23.08 -5.48
N TYR A 482 -8.75 21.95 -6.17
CA TYR A 482 -8.75 21.87 -7.63
C TYR A 482 -10.13 22.21 -8.20
N TYR A 483 -10.17 23.12 -9.17
CA TYR A 483 -11.37 23.52 -9.88
C TYR A 483 -11.11 23.52 -11.39
N GLY A 484 -11.37 22.38 -12.04
CA GLY A 484 -11.11 22.18 -13.47
C GLY A 484 -11.90 23.10 -14.42
N ASN A 485 -12.91 23.81 -13.92
CA ASN A 485 -13.70 24.77 -14.70
C ASN A 485 -13.06 26.18 -14.77
N GLN A 486 -11.93 26.40 -14.09
CA GLN A 486 -11.19 27.66 -14.20
C GLN A 486 -10.57 27.80 -15.59
N SER A 487 -10.25 29.04 -15.99
CA SER A 487 -9.74 29.34 -17.34
C SER A 487 -8.37 28.75 -17.67
N ASN A 488 -7.69 28.19 -16.68
CA ASN A 488 -6.40 27.49 -16.81
C ASN A 488 -6.55 25.97 -16.51
N GLY A 489 -7.77 25.45 -16.39
CA GLY A 489 -8.02 24.07 -15.98
C GLY A 489 -7.78 23.79 -14.49
N GLY A 490 -7.65 24.82 -13.64
CA GLY A 490 -7.43 24.68 -12.20
C GLY A 490 -5.95 24.54 -11.82
N LEU A 491 -5.64 24.69 -10.54
CA LEU A 491 -4.28 24.56 -10.01
C LEU A 491 -4.03 23.17 -9.45
N ILE A 492 -2.85 22.63 -9.77
CA ILE A 492 -2.34 21.34 -9.28
C ILE A 492 -0.93 21.61 -8.72
N LEU A 493 -0.59 20.98 -7.60
CA LEU A 493 0.78 21.05 -7.08
C LEU A 493 1.66 20.04 -7.80
N GLU A 494 2.81 20.46 -8.32
CA GLU A 494 3.85 19.57 -8.80
C GLU A 494 4.97 19.49 -7.76
N PHE A 495 5.39 18.28 -7.40
CA PHE A 495 6.48 18.04 -6.44
C PHE A 495 7.72 17.48 -7.12
N GLY A 496 8.90 17.90 -6.66
CA GLY A 496 10.20 17.28 -6.98
C GLY A 496 10.84 17.67 -8.32
N ASN A 497 10.22 18.54 -9.12
CA ASN A 497 10.75 18.95 -10.42
C ASN A 497 11.61 20.22 -10.34
N GLY A 498 12.91 20.07 -10.03
CA GLY A 498 13.88 21.17 -9.90
C GLY A 498 13.61 22.15 -8.74
N THR A 499 12.46 22.02 -8.08
CA THR A 499 11.99 22.72 -6.88
C THR A 499 11.20 21.72 -6.03
N THR A 500 11.04 21.99 -4.73
CA THR A 500 10.34 21.06 -3.84
C THR A 500 8.86 20.96 -4.19
N VAL A 501 8.21 22.11 -4.46
CA VAL A 501 6.82 22.23 -4.87
C VAL A 501 6.61 23.47 -5.73
N GLN A 502 5.79 23.36 -6.77
CA GLN A 502 5.34 24.48 -7.59
C GLN A 502 3.89 24.30 -8.06
N ASN A 503 3.25 25.39 -8.49
CA ASN A 503 1.92 25.33 -9.08
C ASN A 503 2.02 25.09 -10.59
N ILE A 504 1.33 24.07 -11.07
CA ILE A 504 1.04 23.84 -12.49
C ILE A 504 -0.47 23.99 -12.74
N THR A 505 -0.88 23.94 -14.01
CA THR A 505 -2.26 24.18 -14.43
C THR A 505 -2.88 22.94 -15.07
N GLY A 506 -4.18 22.70 -14.90
CA GLY A 506 -4.87 21.58 -15.55
C GLY A 506 -4.79 21.63 -17.08
N ASP A 507 -4.79 22.81 -17.70
CA ASP A 507 -4.58 22.93 -19.16
C ASP A 507 -3.17 22.53 -19.61
N TRP A 508 -2.21 22.46 -18.68
CA TRP A 508 -0.85 22.01 -18.99
C TRP A 508 -0.71 20.49 -18.87
N LEU A 509 -1.37 19.89 -17.87
CA LEU A 509 -1.35 18.46 -17.57
C LEU A 509 -2.42 17.69 -18.36
N ASP A 510 -3.69 18.05 -18.18
CA ASP A 510 -4.86 17.28 -18.60
C ASP A 510 -5.32 17.56 -20.05
N ALA A 511 -4.63 18.43 -20.79
CA ALA A 511 -5.11 18.88 -22.10
C ALA A 511 -5.25 17.75 -23.15
N GLY A 512 -4.45 16.68 -23.02
CA GLY A 512 -4.58 15.48 -23.85
C GLY A 512 -5.94 14.78 -23.71
N CYS A 513 -6.60 14.91 -22.56
CA CYS A 513 -7.92 14.32 -22.30
C CYS A 513 -9.04 14.94 -23.13
N TYR A 514 -8.88 16.20 -23.54
CA TYR A 514 -9.90 16.96 -24.27
C TYR A 514 -9.51 17.23 -25.73
N ASN A 515 -8.23 17.04 -26.06
CA ASN A 515 -7.69 17.26 -27.38
C ASN A 515 -6.62 16.21 -27.70
N SER A 516 -7.00 15.18 -28.46
CA SER A 516 -6.12 14.07 -28.85
C SER A 516 -4.92 14.46 -29.73
N SER A 517 -4.80 15.73 -30.13
CA SER A 517 -3.60 16.25 -30.83
C SER A 517 -2.52 16.76 -29.87
N ILE A 518 -2.83 16.84 -28.57
CA ILE A 518 -1.88 17.23 -27.51
C ILE A 518 -1.40 15.93 -26.84
N PRO A 519 -0.09 15.62 -26.87
CA PRO A 519 0.46 14.47 -26.16
C PRO A 519 0.42 14.69 -24.65
N PHE A 520 0.37 13.60 -23.89
CA PHE A 520 0.46 13.61 -22.44
C PHE A 520 1.89 13.93 -21.97
N ARG A 521 1.99 14.39 -20.72
CA ARG A 521 3.25 14.85 -20.14
C ARG A 521 4.01 13.69 -19.52
N ILE A 522 4.82 13.02 -20.33
CA ILE A 522 5.63 11.89 -19.85
C ILE A 522 6.95 12.30 -19.15
N TRP A 523 7.13 13.60 -18.89
CA TRP A 523 8.27 14.20 -18.20
C TRP A 523 7.79 15.40 -17.38
N GLY A 524 8.36 15.55 -16.18
CA GLY A 524 8.28 16.78 -15.37
C GLY A 524 8.89 17.98 -16.07
#